data_AF-A0A3P7KMJ8-F1
#
_entry.id   AF-A0A3P7KMJ8-F1
#
_cell.length_a   1.000
_cell.length_b   1.000
_cell.length_c   1.000
_cell.angle_alpha   90.00
_cell.angle_beta   90.00
_cell.angle_gamma   90.00
#
_symmetry.space_group_name_H-M   'P 1'
#
loop_
_entity.id
_entity.type
_entity.pdbx_description
1 polymer ?
#
loop_
_entity_poly.entity_id
_entity_poly.type
_entity_poly.pdbx_seq_one_letter_code
_entity_poly.pdbx_strand_id
1 'polypeptide(L)' 'NIEEYKKEEKMAAIKALKDEIDGKICSILELSIMFGVAYHHSGLTTGERKIIEDAFKVTLSVSMFS' A
#
# COMPACT_ATOMS: atom_id res chain seq x y z
N ASN A 1 10.46 3.12 -16.11
CA ASN A 1 9.39 3.97 -15.54
C ASN A 1 9.01 3.38 -14.17
N ILE A 2 8.97 4.16 -13.09
CA ILE A 2 8.75 3.60 -11.73
C ILE A 2 7.33 3.05 -11.53
N GLU A 3 6.35 3.62 -12.23
CA GLU A 3 4.95 3.17 -12.22
C GLU A 3 4.76 1.79 -12.88
N GLU A 4 5.61 1.45 -13.85
CA GLU A 4 5.56 0.17 -14.55
C GLU A 4 6.30 -0.94 -13.81
N TYR A 5 7.26 -0.57 -12.97
CA TYR A 5 8.00 -1.52 -12.15
C TYR A 5 7.04 -2.21 -11.18
N LYS A 6 6.90 -3.54 -11.34
CA LYS A 6 6.02 -4.38 -10.52
C LYS A 6 4.56 -3.90 -10.49
N LYS A 7 4.08 -3.38 -11.63
CA LYS A 7 2.73 -2.84 -11.78
C LYS A 7 1.64 -3.83 -11.36
N GLU A 8 1.78 -5.10 -11.71
CA GLU A 8 0.81 -6.15 -11.34
C GLU A 8 0.74 -6.35 -9.81
N GLU A 9 1.89 -6.39 -9.15
CA GLU A 9 1.99 -6.52 -7.68
C GLU A 9 1.36 -5.30 -6.98
N LYS A 10 1.61 -4.09 -7.50
CA LYS A 10 1.02 -2.84 -6.98
C LYS A 10 -0.50 -2.81 -7.16
N MET A 11 -1.00 -3.21 -8.33
CA MET A 11 -2.45 -3.29 -8.59
C MET A 11 -3.12 -4.35 -7.72
N ALA A 12 -2.47 -5.49 -7.50
CA ALA A 12 -2.95 -6.52 -6.59
C ALA A 12 -3.03 -6.00 -5.13
N ALA A 13 -2.04 -5.24 -4.68
CA ALA A 13 -2.06 -4.61 -3.36
C ALA A 13 -3.19 -3.58 -3.22
N ILE A 14 -3.41 -2.72 -4.23
CA ILE A 14 -4.53 -1.76 -4.24
C ILE A 14 -5.87 -2.49 -4.17
N LYS A 15 -6.03 -3.59 -4.92
CA LYS A 15 -7.26 -4.38 -4.90
C LYS A 15 -7.50 -5.00 -3.52
N ALA A 16 -6.49 -5.63 -2.93
CA ALA A 16 -6.61 -6.24 -1.61
C ALA A 16 -6.98 -5.20 -0.53
N LEU A 17 -6.39 -4.00 -0.59
CA LEU A 17 -6.73 -2.91 0.31
C LEU A 17 -8.17 -2.43 0.12
N LYS A 18 -8.64 -2.28 -1.13
CA LYS A 18 -10.03 -1.93 -1.42
C LYS A 18 -11.01 -2.98 -0.90
N ASP A 19 -10.68 -4.26 -1.04
CA ASP A 19 -11.53 -5.36 -0.55
C ASP A 19 -11.65 -5.33 1.00
N GLU A 20 -10.63 -4.87 1.72
CA GLU A 20 -10.61 -4.78 3.20
C GLU A 20 -11.36 -3.56 3.77
N ILE A 21 -11.41 -2.43 3.04
CA ILE A 21 -11.93 -1.14 3.54
C ILE A 21 -13.24 -0.69 2.87
N ASP A 22 -14.11 -1.66 2.53
CA ASP A 22 -15.39 -1.41 1.83
C ASP A 22 -15.22 -0.58 0.54
N GLY A 23 -14.11 -0.81 -0.18
CA GLY A 23 -13.77 -0.13 -1.44
C GLY A 23 -13.24 1.30 -1.28
N LYS A 24 -13.15 1.85 -0.07
CA LYS A 24 -12.80 3.25 0.18
C LYS A 24 -11.33 3.45 0.52
N ILE A 25 -10.46 3.35 -0.49
CA ILE A 25 -9.06 3.79 -0.37
C ILE A 25 -8.93 5.29 -0.63
N CYS A 26 -8.09 5.97 0.14
CA CYS A 26 -7.73 7.37 -0.16
C CYS A 26 -6.97 7.43 -1.48
N SER A 27 -7.36 8.32 -2.40
CA SER A 27 -6.71 8.46 -3.70
C SER A 27 -5.22 8.78 -3.60
N ILE A 28 -4.77 9.45 -2.54
CA ILE A 28 -3.36 9.75 -2.29
C ILE A 28 -2.60 8.47 -1.92
N LEU A 29 -3.20 7.56 -1.14
CA LEU A 29 -2.60 6.26 -0.82
C LEU A 29 -2.54 5.35 -2.05
N GLU A 30 -3.61 5.32 -2.85
CA GLU A 30 -3.62 4.58 -4.13
C GLU A 30 -2.51 5.06 -5.07
N LEU A 31 -2.36 6.38 -5.22
CA LEU A 31 -1.27 6.98 -5.99
C LEU A 31 0.09 6.63 -5.40
N SER A 32 0.24 6.74 -4.07
CA SER A 32 1.49 6.42 -3.40
C SER A 32 1.92 4.98 -3.70
N ILE A 33 1.00 4.01 -3.62
CA ILE A 33 1.29 2.60 -3.88
C ILE A 33 1.76 2.39 -5.32
N MET A 34 1.20 3.12 -6.28
CA MET A 34 1.66 3.11 -7.68
C MET A 34 3.12 3.57 -7.83
N PHE A 35 3.56 4.51 -6.99
CA PHE A 35 4.96 4.96 -6.92
C PHE A 35 5.82 4.14 -5.95
N GLY A 36 5.24 3.12 -5.32
CA GLY A 36 5.93 2.26 -4.36
C GLY A 36 6.13 2.89 -2.98
N VAL A 37 5.29 3.85 -2.63
CA VAL A 37 5.25 4.46 -1.30
C VAL A 37 3.92 4.10 -0.65
N ALA A 38 3.90 3.84 0.64
CA ALA A 38 2.65 3.73 1.39
C ALA A 38 2.84 4.51 2.68
N TYR A 39 1.79 5.22 3.09
CA TYR A 39 1.82 5.99 4.32
C TYR A 39 0.62 5.64 5.17
N HIS A 40 0.82 5.80 6.46
CA HIS A 40 -0.14 5.45 7.47
C HIS A 40 -0.40 6.68 8.35
N HIS A 41 -1.56 7.32 8.20
CA HIS A 41 -2.00 8.33 9.16
C HIS A 41 -2.44 7.64 10.45
N SER A 42 -1.53 7.45 11.41
CA SER A 42 -1.76 7.32 12.86
C SER A 42 -2.88 6.41 13.44
N GLY A 43 -3.55 5.55 12.67
CA GLY A 43 -4.65 4.68 13.16
C GLY A 43 -4.89 3.38 12.39
N LEU A 44 -3.87 2.56 12.16
CA LEU A 44 -3.96 1.25 11.52
C LEU A 44 -3.78 0.27 12.66
N THR A 45 -4.74 -0.63 12.72
CA THR A 45 -4.72 -1.82 13.54
C THR A 45 -3.52 -2.69 13.15
N THR A 46 -3.09 -3.56 14.07
CA THR A 46 -2.00 -4.50 13.84
C THR A 46 -2.23 -5.38 12.59
N GLY A 47 -3.50 -5.64 12.23
CA GLY A 47 -3.87 -6.42 11.04
C GLY A 47 -3.49 -5.70 9.75
N GLU A 48 -3.85 -4.43 9.63
CA GLU A 48 -3.57 -3.64 8.42
C GLU A 48 -2.07 -3.41 8.23
N ARG A 49 -1.32 -3.22 9.35
CA ARG A 49 0.14 -3.15 9.30
C ARG A 49 0.75 -4.44 8.75
N LYS A 50 0.23 -5.60 9.15
CA LYS A 50 0.75 -6.90 8.70
C LYS A 50 0.48 -7.15 7.21
N ILE A 51 -0.69 -6.74 6.70
CA ILE A 51 -1.03 -6.81 5.28
C ILE A 51 -0.05 -5.96 4.45
N ILE A 52 0.26 -4.75 4.92
CA ILE A 52 1.25 -3.87 4.29
C ILE A 52 2.67 -4.43 4.44
N GLU A 53 3.04 -5.01 5.57
CA GLU A 53 4.39 -5.61 5.70
C GLU A 53 4.56 -6.84 4.79
N ASP A 54 3.55 -7.70 4.70
CA ASP A 54 3.61 -8.93 3.91
C ASP A 54 3.53 -8.65 2.40
N ALA A 55 2.73 -7.68 1.96
CA ALA A 55 2.69 -7.28 0.56
C ALA A 55 3.97 -6.56 0.09
N PHE A 56 4.80 -6.04 1.01
CA PHE A 56 5.89 -5.12 0.68
C PHE A 56 7.30 -5.63 1.02
N LYS A 57 7.45 -6.82 1.63
CA LYS A 57 8.74 -7.48 1.97
C LYS A 57 9.75 -7.66 0.83
N VAL A 58 9.37 -7.42 -0.43
CA VAL A 58 10.21 -7.74 -1.60
C VAL A 58 10.72 -6.50 -2.35
N THR A 59 10.21 -5.29 -2.09
CA THR A 59 10.39 -4.22 -3.08
C THR A 59 10.58 -2.78 -2.59
N LEU A 60 10.06 -2.33 -1.44
CA LEU A 60 9.94 -0.87 -1.19
C LEU A 60 10.37 -0.44 0.22
N SER A 61 11.07 0.68 0.29
CA SER A 61 11.42 1.35 1.55
C SER A 61 10.15 1.98 2.15
N VAL A 62 9.58 1.32 3.17
CA VAL A 62 8.47 1.88 3.95
C VAL A 62 9.04 2.98 4.83
N SER A 63 8.87 4.24 4.41
CA SER A 63 9.17 5.39 5.26
C SER A 63 7.99 5.63 6.19
N MET A 64 8.00 4.92 7.32
CA MET A 64 7.01 5.08 8.39
C MET A 64 7.36 6.35 9.18
N PHE A 65 6.82 7.50 8.77
CA PHE A 65 6.91 8.72 9.59
C PHE A 65 5.85 8.64 10.70
N SER A 66 6.32 8.64 11.95
CA SER A 66 5.49 8.73 13.15
C SER A 66 4.82 10.09 13.28
#